data_AF-A0A7W0SWX2-F1
#
_entry.id   AF-A0A7W0SWX2-F1
#
_cell.length_a   1.000
_cell.length_b   1.000
_cell.length_c   1.000
_cell.angle_alpha   90.00
_cell.angle_beta   90.00
_cell.angle_gamma   90.00
#
_symmetry.space_group_name_H-M   'P 1'
#
loop_
_entity.id
_entity.type
_entity.pdbx_description
1 polymer ?
#
loop_
_entity_poly.entity_id
_entity_poly.type
_entity_poly.pdbx_seq_one_letter_code
_entity_poly.pdbx_strand_id
1 'polypeptide(L)'
;MSTIHCAFPLQAVALEALERLERSDRPLLFPAPRGAAGADRSRHFADPPPIYLRHTYATFALRAGVSIFDLSRFMGASLTMIDRHYGHLARDGRQHAVALLDALAADGRAWTFGGR
;
A
#
# COMPACT_ATOMS: atom_id res chain seq x y z
N MET A 1 19.64 -16.65 -0.52
CA MET A 1 18.71 -15.64 -1.06
C MET A 1 17.37 -15.82 -0.36
N SER A 2 17.06 -15.04 0.68
CA SER A 2 15.71 -15.07 1.27
C SER A 2 14.73 -14.46 0.29
N THR A 3 13.75 -15.24 -0.16
CA THR A 3 12.55 -14.71 -0.81
C THR A 3 11.81 -13.84 0.19
N ILE A 4 11.80 -12.54 -0.04
CA ILE A 4 10.92 -11.63 0.70
C ILE A 4 9.50 -11.96 0.23
N HIS A 5 8.75 -12.70 1.04
CA HIS A 5 7.32 -12.89 0.84
C HIS A 5 6.64 -11.56 1.14
N CYS A 6 6.44 -10.73 0.11
CA CYS A 6 5.67 -9.51 0.24
C CYS A 6 4.17 -9.87 0.20
N ALA A 7 3.54 -9.95 1.37
CA ALA A 7 2.10 -10.09 1.49
C ALA A 7 1.46 -8.70 1.49
N PHE A 8 0.57 -8.45 0.53
CA PHE A 8 -0.16 -7.19 0.41
C PHE A 8 -1.61 -7.40 0.88
N PRO A 9 -2.11 -6.62 1.86
CA PRO A 9 -3.50 -6.72 2.28
C PRO A 9 -4.41 -6.16 1.17
N LEU A 10 -5.12 -7.04 0.48
CA LEU A 10 -6.05 -6.64 -0.57
C LEU A 10 -7.30 -5.99 0.05
N GLN A 11 -7.66 -4.82 -0.47
CA GLN A 11 -8.89 -4.13 -0.11
C GLN A 11 -10.11 -4.90 -0.62
N ALA A 12 -11.27 -4.71 0.03
CA ALA A 12 -12.51 -5.38 -0.35
C ALA A 12 -12.86 -5.17 -1.84
N VAL A 13 -12.67 -3.96 -2.36
CA VAL A 13 -12.91 -3.67 -3.80
C VAL A 13 -12.00 -4.48 -4.72
N ALA A 14 -10.75 -4.75 -4.32
CA ALA A 14 -9.84 -5.58 -5.09
C ALA A 14 -10.26 -7.04 -5.05
N LEU A 15 -10.67 -7.54 -3.88
CA LEU A 15 -11.21 -8.90 -3.73
C LEU A 15 -12.49 -9.10 -4.54
N GLU A 16 -13.41 -8.15 -4.49
CA GLU A 16 -14.66 -8.18 -5.25
C GLU A 16 -14.39 -8.13 -6.77
N ALA A 17 -13.39 -7.36 -7.21
CA ALA A 17 -12.95 -7.36 -8.60
C ALA A 17 -12.33 -8.71 -9.02
N LEU A 18 -11.59 -9.37 -8.13
CA LEU A 18 -11.05 -10.71 -8.36
C LEU A 18 -12.15 -11.76 -8.48
N GLU A 19 -13.20 -11.66 -7.68
CA GLU A 19 -14.36 -12.56 -7.72
C GLU A 19 -15.14 -12.45 -9.04
N ARG A 20 -15.14 -11.27 -9.66
CA ARG A 20 -15.76 -11.03 -10.97
C ARG A 20 -14.95 -11.57 -12.16
N LEU A 21 -13.68 -11.91 -11.96
CA LEU A 21 -12.87 -12.47 -13.04
C LEU A 21 -13.29 -13.92 -13.31
N GLU A 22 -13.50 -14.25 -14.58
CA GLU A 22 -13.68 -15.64 -15.00
C GLU A 22 -12.43 -16.44 -14.60
N ARG A 23 -12.64 -17.47 -13.78
CA ARG A 23 -11.54 -18.36 -13.39
C ARG A 23 -11.07 -19.14 -14.59
N SER A 24 -9.77 -19.06 -14.86
CA SER A 24 -9.09 -19.86 -15.88
C SER A 24 -8.15 -20.83 -15.18
N ASP A 25 -7.96 -22.01 -15.76
CA ASP A 25 -6.94 -22.99 -15.30
C ASP A 25 -5.50 -22.50 -15.51
N ARG A 26 -5.32 -21.33 -16.15
CA ARG A 26 -4.00 -20.73 -16.33
C ARG A 26 -3.48 -20.14 -15.02
N PRO A 27 -2.17 -20.26 -14.73
CA PRO A 27 -1.58 -19.72 -13.51
C PRO A 27 -1.51 -18.18 -13.47
N LEU A 28 -1.89 -17.50 -14.56
CA LEU A 28 -1.83 -16.04 -14.68
C LEU A 28 -3.22 -15.45 -14.52
N LEU A 29 -3.36 -14.54 -13.55
CA LEU A 29 -4.58 -13.80 -13.30
C LEU A 29 -4.89 -12.76 -14.39
N PHE A 30 -3.85 -12.14 -14.96
CA PHE A 30 -3.95 -11.17 -16.05
C PHE A 30 -3.05 -11.59 -17.20
N PRO A 31 -3.49 -12.49 -18.08
CA PRO A 31 -2.70 -12.93 -19.22
C PRO A 31 -2.70 -11.85 -20.31
N ALA A 32 -1.53 -11.56 -20.90
CA ALA A 32 -1.48 -10.80 -22.14
C ALA A 32 -2.14 -11.61 -23.28
N PRO A 33 -2.54 -10.98 -24.41
CA PRO A 33 -3.18 -11.69 -25.53
C PRO A 33 -2.41 -12.90 -26.08
N ARG A 34 -1.10 -12.98 -25.85
CA ARG A 34 -0.25 -14.12 -26.24
C ARG A 34 -0.02 -15.15 -25.11
N GLY A 35 -0.78 -15.10 -24.02
CA GLY A 35 -0.66 -16.01 -22.88
C GLY A 35 0.58 -15.78 -22.00
N ALA A 36 1.39 -14.77 -22.30
CA ALA A 36 2.54 -14.38 -21.49
C ALA A 36 2.12 -13.57 -20.25
N ALA A 37 2.96 -13.59 -19.21
CA ALA A 37 2.86 -12.66 -18.11
C ALA A 37 3.10 -11.24 -18.65
N GLY A 38 2.08 -10.40 -18.58
CA GLY A 38 2.14 -9.03 -19.02
C GLY A 38 0.81 -8.35 -18.76
N ALA A 39 0.85 -7.05 -18.49
CA ALA A 39 -0.37 -6.26 -18.46
C ALA A 39 -1.11 -6.50 -19.78
N ASP A 40 -2.33 -7.01 -19.71
CA ASP A 40 -3.19 -7.09 -20.87
C ASP A 40 -3.41 -5.67 -21.39
N ARG A 41 -2.63 -5.28 -22.40
CA ARG A 41 -2.72 -3.97 -23.04
C ARG A 41 -4.04 -3.78 -23.79
N SER A 42 -4.84 -4.85 -23.94
CA SER A 42 -6.16 -4.77 -24.59
C SER A 42 -7.18 -4.03 -23.72
N ARG A 43 -7.06 -4.14 -22.40
CA ARG A 43 -7.75 -3.24 -21.46
C ARG A 43 -6.90 -1.99 -21.39
N HIS A 44 -7.39 -0.92 -22.00
CA HIS A 44 -6.79 0.40 -21.96
C HIS A 44 -6.47 0.76 -20.49
N PHE A 45 -5.22 0.58 -20.06
CA PHE A 45 -4.63 1.52 -19.12
C PHE A 45 -4.46 2.81 -19.93
N ALA A 46 -5.60 3.43 -20.23
CA ALA A 46 -5.67 4.73 -20.85
C ALA A 46 -4.91 5.68 -19.93
N ASP A 47 -4.22 6.61 -20.58
CA ASP A 47 -3.60 7.76 -19.97
C ASP A 47 -4.35 8.19 -18.69
N PRO A 48 -3.72 8.11 -17.51
CA PRO A 48 -2.28 8.05 -17.28
C PRO A 48 -1.68 6.62 -17.20
N PRO A 49 -0.38 6.45 -17.51
CA PRO A 49 0.29 5.15 -17.47
C PRO A 49 0.30 4.52 -16.06
N PRO A 50 0.47 3.19 -15.95
CA PRO A 50 0.37 2.45 -14.67
C PRO A 50 1.24 2.97 -13.52
N ILE A 51 2.34 3.67 -13.83
CA ILE A 51 3.19 4.33 -12.83
C ILE A 51 2.41 5.38 -12.02
N TYR A 52 1.46 6.08 -12.62
CA TYR A 52 0.62 7.05 -11.92
C TYR A 52 -0.27 6.37 -10.90
N LEU A 53 -0.84 5.21 -11.21
CA LEU A 53 -1.65 4.45 -10.24
C LEU A 53 -0.83 4.08 -8.99
N ARG A 54 0.46 3.75 -9.18
CA ARG A 54 1.38 3.50 -8.07
C ARG A 54 1.62 4.75 -7.21
N HIS A 55 1.75 5.93 -7.82
CA HIS A 55 1.85 7.21 -7.08
C HIS A 55 0.54 7.59 -6.37
N THR A 56 -0.61 7.36 -7.01
CA THR A 56 -1.94 7.58 -6.43
C THR A 56 -2.13 6.71 -5.19
N TYR A 57 -1.80 5.42 -5.29
CA TYR A 57 -1.85 4.50 -4.14
C TYR A 57 -0.99 4.99 -2.98
N ALA A 58 0.28 5.36 -3.24
CA ALA A 58 1.18 5.86 -2.20
C ALA A 58 0.62 7.11 -1.49
N THR A 59 0.05 8.03 -2.26
CA THR A 59 -0.55 9.26 -1.73
C THR A 59 -1.75 8.95 -0.83
N PHE A 60 -2.64 8.07 -1.27
CA PHE A 60 -3.83 7.71 -0.51
C PHE A 60 -3.51 6.91 0.74
N ALA A 61 -2.54 5.99 0.68
CA ALA A 61 -2.08 5.23 1.84
C ALA A 61 -1.56 6.18 2.93
N LEU A 62 -0.69 7.13 2.58
CA LEU A 62 -0.15 8.09 3.55
C LEU A 62 -1.24 8.99 4.15
N ARG A 63 -2.19 9.46 3.33
CA ARG A 63 -3.33 10.26 3.82
C ARG A 63 -4.26 9.47 4.73
N ALA A 64 -4.36 8.15 4.54
CA ALA A 64 -5.11 7.26 5.42
C ALA A 64 -4.35 6.90 6.71
N GLY A 65 -3.14 7.44 6.92
CA GLY A 65 -2.34 7.19 8.12
C GLY A 65 -1.48 5.92 8.04
N VAL A 66 -1.34 5.29 6.88
CA VAL A 66 -0.41 4.15 6.71
C VAL A 66 1.01 4.64 6.93
N SER A 67 1.78 3.92 7.74
CA SER A 67 3.16 4.28 8.04
C SER A 67 4.05 4.21 6.78
N ILE A 68 5.06 5.07 6.69
CA ILE A 68 6.08 5.02 5.63
C ILE A 68 6.75 3.64 5.56
N PHE A 69 6.87 2.97 6.71
CA PHE A 69 7.43 1.63 6.82
C PHE A 69 6.55 0.58 6.15
N ASP A 70 5.26 0.54 6.46
CA ASP A 70 4.33 -0.42 5.85
C ASP A 70 4.19 -0.14 4.35
N LEU A 71 4.10 1.14 3.97
CA LEU A 71 4.07 1.54 2.58
C LEU A 71 5.31 1.05 1.80
N SER A 72 6.50 1.13 2.41
CA SER A 72 7.74 0.65 1.77
C SER A 72 7.69 -0.84 1.46
N ARG A 73 7.11 -1.64 2.37
CA ARG A 73 6.92 -3.08 2.17
C ARG A 73 5.89 -3.34 1.08
N PHE A 74 4.73 -2.71 1.16
CA PHE A 74 3.65 -2.87 0.18
C PHE A 74 4.08 -2.50 -1.24
N MET A 75 4.89 -1.45 -1.38
CA MET A 75 5.39 -1.02 -2.68
C MET A 75 6.61 -1.81 -3.15
N GLY A 76 7.30 -2.55 -2.26
CA GLY A 76 8.59 -3.16 -2.57
C GLY A 76 9.67 -2.10 -2.87
N ALA A 77 9.69 -1.02 -2.11
CA ALA A 77 10.61 0.11 -2.26
C ALA A 77 11.41 0.33 -0.97
N SER A 78 12.60 0.91 -1.06
CA SER A 78 13.36 1.26 0.14
C SER A 78 12.72 2.44 0.88
N LEU A 79 12.93 2.52 2.19
CA LEU A 79 12.51 3.66 3.00
C LEU A 79 13.04 4.98 2.44
N THR A 80 14.31 5.02 2.03
CA THR A 80 14.93 6.21 1.40
C THR A 80 14.20 6.61 0.11
N MET A 81 13.76 5.65 -0.70
CA MET A 81 12.99 5.94 -1.91
C MET A 81 11.61 6.52 -1.55
N ILE A 82 10.91 5.93 -0.57
CA ILE A 82 9.61 6.42 -0.12
C ILE A 82 9.72 7.83 0.46
N ASP A 83 10.68 8.05 1.37
CA ASP A 83 10.93 9.35 2.00
C ASP A 83 11.23 10.44 0.96
N ARG A 84 12.14 10.16 0.01
CA ARG A 84 12.49 11.10 -1.07
C ARG A 84 11.29 11.52 -1.92
N HIS A 85 10.38 10.60 -2.24
CA HIS A 85 9.28 10.86 -3.18
C HIS A 85 7.99 11.29 -2.49
N TYR A 86 7.76 10.88 -1.23
CA TYR A 86 6.48 11.03 -0.55
C TYR A 86 6.58 11.57 0.88
N GLY A 87 7.78 11.76 1.43
CA GLY A 87 7.96 12.25 2.81
C GLY A 87 7.24 13.57 3.10
N HIS A 88 7.09 14.42 2.08
CA HIS A 88 6.33 15.67 2.19
C HIS A 88 4.81 15.48 2.38
N LEU A 89 4.25 14.33 2.01
CA LEU A 89 2.85 13.98 2.26
C LEU A 89 2.61 13.54 3.70
N ALA A 90 3.65 13.10 4.40
CA ALA A 90 3.60 12.84 5.84
C ALA A 90 3.53 14.13 6.67
N ARG A 91 3.43 15.32 6.05
CA ARG A 91 3.32 16.61 6.74
C ARG A 91 2.01 16.77 7.53
N ASP A 92 0.93 16.13 7.08
CA ASP A 92 -0.30 15.93 7.87
C ASP A 92 -0.03 15.04 9.11
N GLY A 93 1.06 14.29 9.07
CA GLY A 93 1.53 13.40 10.12
C GLY A 93 1.84 14.09 11.45
N ARG A 94 2.17 15.40 11.48
CA ARG A 94 2.32 16.11 12.77
C ARG A 94 1.00 16.15 13.53
N GLN A 95 -0.04 16.67 12.90
CA GLN A 95 -1.35 16.83 13.54
C GLN A 95 -1.97 15.46 13.84
N HIS A 96 -1.79 14.51 12.92
CA HIS A 96 -2.17 13.12 13.12
C HIS A 96 -1.41 12.46 14.28
N ALA A 97 -0.08 12.65 14.39
CA ALA A 97 0.72 12.12 15.48
C ALA A 97 0.32 12.73 16.83
N VAL A 98 0.04 14.03 16.88
CA VAL A 98 -0.51 14.68 18.08
C VAL A 98 -1.84 14.02 18.47
N ALA A 99 -2.76 13.86 17.53
CA ALA A 99 -4.04 13.21 17.80
C ALA A 99 -3.90 11.75 18.29
N LEU A 100 -2.95 10.99 17.72
CA LEU A 100 -2.64 9.63 18.17
C LEU A 100 -2.05 9.60 19.58
N LEU A 101 -1.14 10.52 19.91
CA LEU A 101 -0.53 10.63 21.24
C LEU A 101 -1.57 11.09 22.28
N ASP A 102 -2.43 12.04 21.92
CA ASP A 102 -3.53 12.48 22.78
C ASP A 102 -4.53 11.35 23.05
N ALA A 103 -4.89 10.58 22.01
CA ALA A 103 -5.74 9.40 22.16
C ALA A 103 -5.11 8.34 23.07
N LEU A 104 -3.81 8.07 22.91
CA LEU A 104 -3.07 7.14 23.76
C LEU A 104 -3.00 7.61 25.22
N ALA A 105 -2.80 8.91 25.44
CA ALA A 105 -2.80 9.50 26.78
C ALA A 105 -4.19 9.43 27.42
N ALA A 106 -5.25 9.67 26.64
CA ALA A 106 -6.64 9.56 27.09
C ALA A 106 -7.05 8.11 27.43
N ASP A 107 -6.47 7.11 26.76
CA ASP A 107 -6.76 5.69 27.01
C ASP A 107 -6.26 5.19 28.38
N GLY A 108 -5.50 6.00 29.13
CA GLY A 108 -5.20 5.85 30.57
C GLY A 108 -4.40 4.59 30.97
N ARG A 109 -4.18 3.64 30.06
CA ARG A 109 -3.51 2.36 30.29
C ARG A 109 -2.02 2.36 29.93
N ALA A 110 -1.54 3.41 29.26
CA ALA A 110 -0.22 3.41 28.62
C ALA A 110 0.92 3.99 29.47
N TRP A 111 0.63 4.60 30.64
CA TRP A 111 1.65 5.24 31.48
C TRP A 111 1.58 4.81 32.95
N THR A 112 1.70 3.51 33.22
CA THR A 112 2.21 3.08 34.54
C THR A 112 3.70 2.80 34.39
N PHE A 113 4.53 3.77 34.76
CA PHE A 113 5.97 3.61 34.89
C PHE A 113 6.26 2.66 36.07
N GLY A 114 6.12 1.36 35.84
CA GLY A 114 6.50 0.31 36.79
C GLY A 114 7.98 0.00 36.65
N GLY A 115 8.82 0.87 37.19
CA GLY A 115 10.26 0.63 37.27
C GLY A 115 10.58 -0.59 38.12
N ARG A 116 11.50 -1.42 37.62
CA ARG A 116 12.44 -2.19 38.42
C ARG A 116 13.83 -1.94 37.86
#